data_AF-A0A819N4S2-F1
#
_entry.id   AF-A0A819N4S2-F1
#
_cell.length_a   1.000
_cell.length_b   1.000
_cell.length_c   1.000
_cell.angle_alpha   90.00
_cell.angle_beta   90.00
_cell.angle_gamma   90.00
#
_symmetry.space_group_name_H-M   'P 1'
#
loop_
_entity.id
_entity.type
_entity.pdbx_description
1 polymer ?
#
loop_
_entity_poly.entity_id
_entity_poly.type
_entity_poly.pdbx_seq_one_letter_code
_entity_poly.pdbx_strand_id
1 'polypeptide(L)'
;MNHLLNDISHEKLIPKTMNHLSANCSTLNIIGEIPLEINVNGIKTKLFADVTTNLVTNLILGSDWIQSNNVYILTLEQRIMIRSRGKEVSTPFVKPPLLNYPATLTNHITLPPFSEKIVEATVQPNNMTDVLFEPNPRLKNKALFTANALLNIENRTIKISIINATNRQQTLSEGTKLGIVTQLSSTIGVTVPSNYLIERIPKGKACKELIPEGKGVNRPNKLNFKNRLITASHEKQHHQCRKCHQHFNTGNNLFKHLRNQCYPEEIRLQINKLTEHISDDKQREQILKILWKYGKLFDISEPSKIDIILKNAIDTGTHRPVHTPPYRKSNKDQETLRKETDKLLKNGIIEHSTSPWSSPGSDSGDDPCGAKKSSTTTTFAPIFVEILCNNTPQKALIDTGSAITIIHQQLLNDIPHEKLIPKTINHISASCSTLDIVGEIPLEINVNGIKTTIIADVTTNLVTNLILGSDWIQSNNVYILTPEQ
;
A
#
# COMPACT_ATOMS: atom_id res chain seq x y z
N MET A 1 10.49 6.39 -1.79
CA MET A 1 9.38 7.24 -2.27
C MET A 1 9.17 6.82 -3.70
N ASN A 2 7.97 6.31 -4.01
CA ASN A 2 7.44 6.17 -5.37
C ASN A 2 7.73 4.86 -6.13
N HIS A 3 7.11 3.77 -5.70
CA HIS A 3 6.29 3.06 -6.71
C HIS A 3 4.85 3.57 -6.64
N LEU A 4 4.22 3.61 -5.46
CA LEU A 4 2.85 4.14 -5.30
C LEU A 4 2.70 5.63 -5.65
N LEU A 5 3.62 6.49 -5.20
CA LEU A 5 3.54 7.94 -5.45
C LEU A 5 3.98 8.39 -6.86
N ASN A 6 4.60 7.51 -7.68
CA ASN A 6 4.85 7.85 -9.10
C ASN A 6 3.60 7.62 -9.95
N ASP A 7 2.68 6.76 -9.49
CA ASP A 7 1.43 6.44 -10.17
C ASP A 7 0.25 7.30 -9.70
N ILE A 8 0.38 7.99 -8.55
CA ILE A 8 -0.65 8.89 -8.04
C ILE A 8 -0.34 10.33 -8.45
N SER A 9 -1.17 10.87 -9.34
CA SER A 9 -1.10 12.27 -9.80
C SER A 9 -0.98 13.24 -8.62
N HIS A 10 0.08 14.07 -8.62
CA HIS A 10 0.36 15.09 -7.59
C HIS A 10 -0.79 16.09 -7.34
N GLU A 11 -1.81 16.14 -8.20
CA GLU A 11 -3.02 16.97 -8.08
C GLU A 11 -3.99 16.54 -6.96
N LYS A 12 -3.81 15.37 -6.35
CA LYS A 12 -4.72 14.83 -5.31
C LYS A 12 -4.23 14.94 -3.87
N LEU A 13 -3.02 15.47 -3.65
CA LEU A 13 -2.46 15.62 -2.31
C LEU A 13 -3.01 16.89 -1.64
N ILE A 14 -3.74 16.72 -0.54
CA ILE A 14 -4.27 17.82 0.27
C ILE A 14 -3.23 18.15 1.35
N PRO A 15 -2.59 19.33 1.36
CA PRO A 15 -1.58 19.66 2.36
C PRO A 15 -2.14 19.61 3.79
N LYS A 16 -1.38 19.01 4.71
CA LYS A 16 -1.74 18.83 6.13
C LYS A 16 -0.48 19.00 6.97
N THR A 17 -0.57 19.75 8.05
CA THR A 17 0.57 20.10 8.93
C THR A 17 0.55 19.38 10.28
N MET A 18 -0.46 18.54 10.51
CA MET A 18 -0.59 17.77 11.74
C MET A 18 0.31 16.54 11.67
N ASN A 19 1.28 16.46 12.58
CA ASN A 19 2.13 15.28 12.72
C ASN A 19 1.50 14.27 13.68
N HIS A 20 1.64 12.98 13.35
CA HIS A 20 1.30 11.88 14.25
C HIS A 20 2.52 11.47 15.05
N LEU A 21 2.31 10.88 16.23
CA LEU A 21 3.38 10.28 17.04
C LEU A 21 3.45 8.78 16.76
N SER A 22 4.66 8.26 16.64
CA SER A 22 4.91 6.81 16.63
C SER A 22 5.06 6.28 18.06
N ALA A 23 5.19 4.95 18.21
CA ALA A 23 5.28 4.28 19.50
C ALA A 23 6.36 4.86 20.44
N ASN A 24 7.47 5.37 19.88
CA ASN A 24 8.58 5.92 20.67
C ASN A 24 8.57 7.46 20.84
N CYS A 25 7.39 8.08 20.72
CA CYS A 25 7.19 9.53 20.80
C CYS A 25 7.85 10.36 19.67
N SER A 26 8.46 9.73 18.67
CA SER A 26 8.97 10.46 17.50
C SER A 26 7.85 10.79 16.50
N THR A 27 8.04 11.86 15.74
CA THR A 27 7.05 12.38 14.80
C THR A 27 7.08 11.65 13.45
N LEU A 28 5.89 11.31 12.95
CA LEU A 28 5.66 11.02 11.54
C LEU A 28 5.47 12.35 10.82
N ASN A 29 6.40 12.70 9.94
CA ASN A 29 6.43 13.96 9.20
C ASN A 29 5.41 13.92 8.06
N ILE A 30 4.18 14.34 8.36
CA ILE A 30 3.06 14.33 7.42
C ILE A 30 3.21 15.52 6.45
N ILE A 31 3.14 15.23 5.16
CA ILE A 31 3.21 16.23 4.08
C ILE A 31 1.84 16.54 3.46
N GLY A 32 0.83 15.73 3.77
CA GLY A 32 -0.51 15.88 3.27
C GLY A 32 -1.33 14.60 3.44
N GLU A 33 -2.55 14.63 2.93
CA GLU A 33 -3.51 13.55 2.96
C GLU A 33 -4.01 13.26 1.55
N ILE A 34 -4.31 11.99 1.25
CA ILE A 34 -4.75 11.57 -0.07
C ILE A 34 -5.85 10.50 -0.01
N PRO A 35 -6.93 10.60 -0.81
CA PRO A 35 -7.90 9.53 -0.90
C PRO A 35 -7.31 8.32 -1.64
N LEU A 36 -7.30 7.16 -0.97
CA LEU A 36 -6.88 5.89 -1.52
C LEU A 36 -8.08 4.93 -1.65
N GLU A 37 -8.13 4.20 -2.76
CA GLU A 37 -9.01 3.04 -2.92
C GLU A 37 -8.21 1.77 -2.59
N ILE A 38 -8.65 1.04 -1.57
CA ILE A 38 -8.08 -0.25 -1.18
C ILE A 38 -8.97 -1.35 -1.74
N ASN A 39 -8.39 -2.27 -2.50
CA ASN A 39 -9.09 -3.44 -3.03
C ASN A 39 -8.59 -4.70 -2.36
N VAL A 40 -9.44 -5.32 -1.54
CA VAL A 40 -9.17 -6.63 -0.92
C VAL A 40 -10.06 -7.66 -1.59
N ASN A 41 -9.48 -8.48 -2.46
CA ASN A 41 -10.16 -9.58 -3.17
C ASN A 41 -11.54 -9.20 -3.78
N GLY A 42 -11.61 -7.99 -4.36
CA GLY A 42 -12.79 -7.50 -5.06
C GLY A 42 -13.77 -6.70 -4.19
N ILE A 43 -13.49 -6.50 -2.90
CA ILE A 43 -14.14 -5.47 -2.08
C ILE A 43 -13.28 -4.21 -2.15
N LYS A 44 -13.86 -3.14 -2.68
CA LYS A 44 -13.22 -1.83 -2.79
C LYS A 44 -13.68 -0.96 -1.63
N THR A 45 -12.74 -0.50 -0.83
CA THR A 45 -12.95 0.41 0.29
C THR A 45 -12.18 1.71 0.02
N LYS A 46 -12.59 2.82 0.63
CA LYS A 46 -11.92 4.11 0.47
C LYS A 46 -11.51 4.64 1.83
N LEU A 47 -10.31 5.21 1.92
CA LEU A 47 -9.88 5.97 3.08
C LEU A 47 -9.11 7.21 2.65
N PHE A 48 -8.99 8.16 3.56
CA PHE A 48 -8.03 9.25 3.47
C PHE A 48 -6.76 8.82 4.19
N ALA A 49 -5.66 8.68 3.46
CA ALA A 49 -4.39 8.25 4.00
C ALA A 49 -3.45 9.44 4.18
N ASP A 50 -2.88 9.58 5.37
CA ASP A 50 -1.81 10.54 5.63
C ASP A 50 -0.51 10.11 4.95
N VAL A 51 0.10 11.03 4.21
CA VAL A 51 1.34 10.81 3.48
C VAL A 51 2.50 11.33 4.31
N THR A 52 3.47 10.46 4.60
CA THR A 52 4.66 10.78 5.40
C THR A 52 5.97 10.54 4.66
N THR A 53 7.02 11.26 5.06
CA THR A 53 8.36 11.15 4.46
C THR A 53 9.25 10.11 5.14
N ASN A 54 8.93 9.71 6.37
CA ASN A 54 9.76 8.88 7.23
C ASN A 54 9.03 7.61 7.73
N LEU A 55 8.33 6.91 6.84
CA LEU A 55 7.68 5.63 7.15
C LEU A 55 8.61 4.45 6.83
N VAL A 56 8.66 3.48 7.74
CA VAL A 56 9.46 2.25 7.59
C VAL A 56 8.92 1.29 6.51
N THR A 57 7.64 1.41 6.18
CA THR A 57 6.93 0.64 5.15
C THR A 57 6.26 1.59 4.13
N ASN A 58 5.71 1.03 3.06
CA ASN A 58 5.00 1.81 2.04
C ASN A 58 3.60 2.27 2.48
N LEU A 59 2.93 1.51 3.34
CA LEU A 59 1.57 1.77 3.80
C LEU A 59 1.35 1.10 5.15
N ILE A 60 0.73 1.81 6.09
CA ILE A 60 0.17 1.26 7.32
C ILE A 60 -1.34 1.44 7.25
N LEU A 61 -2.09 0.38 7.47
CA LEU A 61 -3.54 0.45 7.67
C LEU A 61 -3.80 0.51 9.16
N GLY A 62 -4.35 1.64 9.61
CA GLY A 62 -4.59 1.90 11.02
C GLY A 62 -5.92 1.35 11.51
N SER A 63 -6.19 1.62 12.79
CA SER A 63 -7.47 1.28 13.44
C SER A 63 -8.66 1.94 12.76
N ASP A 64 -8.45 3.09 12.12
CA ASP A 64 -9.44 3.81 11.30
C ASP A 64 -9.97 2.95 10.16
N TRP A 65 -9.08 2.33 9.39
CA TRP A 65 -9.48 1.46 8.29
C TRP A 65 -9.99 0.10 8.79
N ILE A 66 -9.35 -0.46 9.81
CA ILE A 66 -9.71 -1.78 10.38
C ILE A 66 -11.14 -1.75 10.95
N GLN A 67 -11.47 -0.73 11.75
CA GLN A 67 -12.79 -0.61 12.38
C GLN A 67 -13.87 -0.17 11.40
N SER A 68 -13.57 0.75 10.46
CA SER A 68 -14.57 1.19 9.47
C SER A 68 -14.99 0.10 8.48
N ASN A 69 -14.19 -0.95 8.33
CA ASN A 69 -14.46 -2.04 7.38
C ASN A 69 -14.74 -3.39 8.06
N ASN A 70 -14.99 -3.41 9.37
CA ASN A 70 -15.28 -4.62 10.16
C ASN A 70 -14.28 -5.74 9.86
N VAL A 71 -13.00 -5.41 9.90
CA VAL A 71 -11.91 -6.35 9.59
C VAL A 71 -11.73 -7.31 10.76
N TYR A 72 -11.70 -8.61 10.42
CA TYR A 72 -11.33 -9.68 11.33
C TYR A 72 -9.89 -10.08 11.05
N ILE A 73 -9.03 -10.04 12.07
CA ILE A 73 -7.64 -10.52 12.00
C ILE A 73 -7.59 -11.89 12.67
N LEU A 74 -7.34 -12.91 11.85
CA LEU A 74 -7.36 -14.31 12.23
C LEU A 74 -5.93 -14.84 12.24
N THR A 75 -5.29 -14.74 13.40
CA THR A 75 -3.84 -14.97 13.53
C THR A 75 -3.45 -16.43 13.43
N LEU A 76 -4.27 -17.35 13.95
CA LEU A 76 -4.08 -18.79 13.81
C LEU A 76 -4.15 -19.22 12.34
N GLU A 77 -5.14 -18.72 11.59
CA GLU A 77 -5.27 -18.99 10.16
C GLU A 77 -4.38 -18.10 9.28
N GLN A 78 -3.57 -17.23 9.88
CA GLN A 78 -2.66 -16.31 9.19
C GLN A 78 -3.35 -15.54 8.05
N ARG A 79 -4.52 -14.94 8.32
CA ARG A 79 -5.31 -14.22 7.31
C ARG A 79 -6.14 -13.08 7.89
N ILE A 80 -6.52 -12.14 7.04
CA ILE A 80 -7.61 -11.20 7.35
C ILE A 80 -8.89 -11.61 6.63
N MET A 81 -10.03 -11.20 7.19
CA MET A 81 -11.35 -11.37 6.59
C MET A 81 -12.14 -10.07 6.69
N ILE A 82 -12.86 -9.73 5.62
CA ILE A 82 -13.70 -8.53 5.52
C ILE A 82 -15.10 -8.97 5.15
N ARG A 83 -16.09 -8.46 5.89
CA ARG A 83 -17.51 -8.67 5.61
C ARG A 83 -18.13 -7.36 5.15
N SER A 84 -18.72 -7.34 3.96
CA SER A 84 -19.43 -6.17 3.47
C SER A 84 -20.65 -6.57 2.64
N ARG A 85 -21.83 -6.07 3.01
CA ARG A 85 -23.10 -6.24 2.27
C ARG A 85 -23.41 -7.72 1.93
N GLY A 86 -23.20 -8.63 2.88
CA GLY A 86 -23.42 -10.07 2.70
C GLY A 86 -22.37 -10.81 1.88
N LYS A 87 -21.31 -10.12 1.43
CA LYS A 87 -20.14 -10.73 0.78
C LYS A 87 -18.99 -10.82 1.77
N GLU A 88 -18.42 -12.02 1.88
CA GLU A 88 -17.22 -12.27 2.67
C GLU A 88 -16.03 -12.45 1.73
N VAL A 89 -14.92 -11.78 2.03
CA VAL A 89 -13.63 -12.00 1.37
C VAL A 89 -12.54 -12.20 2.40
N SER A 90 -11.56 -13.03 2.07
CA SER A 90 -10.40 -13.27 2.92
C SER A 90 -9.12 -13.19 2.10
N THR A 91 -8.02 -12.79 2.72
CA THR A 91 -6.69 -12.80 2.10
C THR A 91 -5.64 -13.23 3.14
N PRO A 92 -4.68 -14.10 2.77
CA PRO A 92 -3.65 -14.57 3.69
C PRO A 92 -2.63 -13.47 4.02
N PHE A 93 -1.95 -13.61 5.16
CA PHE A 93 -0.75 -12.84 5.48
C PHE A 93 0.37 -13.21 4.50
N VAL A 94 1.20 -12.22 4.20
CA VAL A 94 2.36 -12.38 3.32
C VAL A 94 3.63 -12.07 4.09
N LYS A 95 4.76 -12.65 3.65
CA LYS A 95 6.06 -12.29 4.23
C LYS A 95 6.27 -10.78 4.10
N PRO A 96 6.80 -10.12 5.15
CA PRO A 96 7.00 -8.68 5.12
C PRO A 96 7.96 -8.32 3.97
N PRO A 97 7.71 -7.20 3.27
CA PRO A 97 8.67 -6.69 2.30
C PRO A 97 9.98 -6.34 3.00
N LEU A 98 11.10 -6.44 2.28
CA LEU A 98 12.40 -6.01 2.79
C LEU A 98 12.33 -4.53 3.23
N LEU A 99 12.95 -4.22 4.37
CA LEU A 99 12.96 -2.86 4.92
C LEU A 99 13.73 -1.92 4.01
N ASN A 100 13.12 -0.77 3.72
CA ASN A 100 13.67 0.26 2.84
C ASN A 100 14.13 1.46 3.67
N TYR A 101 15.44 1.62 3.85
CA TYR A 101 16.01 2.73 4.61
C TYR A 101 16.35 3.90 3.68
N PRO A 102 15.82 5.11 3.92
CA PRO A 102 16.22 6.29 3.13
C PRO A 102 17.68 6.65 3.42
N ALA A 103 18.47 6.84 2.36
CA ALA A 103 19.81 7.42 2.46
C ALA A 103 19.74 8.93 2.17
N THR A 104 20.14 9.75 3.14
CA THR A 104 20.10 11.21 3.06
C THR A 104 21.49 11.80 3.15
N LEU A 105 21.77 12.80 2.32
CA LEU A 105 23.06 13.48 2.27
C LEU A 105 23.39 14.14 3.62
N THR A 106 24.57 13.85 4.16
CA THR A 106 24.99 14.30 5.51
C THR A 106 25.36 15.78 5.56
N ASN A 107 25.93 16.33 4.48
CA ASN A 107 26.38 17.72 4.42
C ASN A 107 25.99 18.34 3.09
N HIS A 108 25.84 19.66 3.03
CA HIS A 108 25.69 20.34 1.75
C HIS A 108 26.91 20.03 0.85
N ILE A 109 26.65 19.78 -0.43
CA ILE A 109 27.71 19.54 -1.41
C ILE A 109 27.52 20.41 -2.64
N THR A 110 28.65 20.71 -3.25
CA THR A 110 28.74 21.33 -4.57
C THR A 110 29.47 20.37 -5.51
N LEU A 111 28.88 20.12 -6.66
CA LEU A 111 29.40 19.26 -7.72
C LEU A 111 29.76 20.13 -8.93
N PRO A 112 31.06 20.28 -9.26
CA PRO A 112 31.50 20.95 -10.47
C PRO A 112 30.91 20.34 -11.75
N PRO A 113 30.90 21.06 -12.88
CA PRO A 113 30.54 20.50 -14.18
C PRO A 113 31.34 19.25 -14.52
N PHE A 114 30.69 18.23 -15.10
CA PHE A 114 31.33 16.98 -15.57
C PHE A 114 32.26 16.31 -14.56
N SER A 115 31.87 16.32 -13.29
CA SER A 115 32.69 15.80 -12.20
C SER A 115 32.02 14.63 -11.48
N GLU A 116 32.84 13.82 -10.83
CA GLU A 116 32.43 12.76 -9.92
C GLU A 116 32.88 13.11 -8.51
N LYS A 117 32.03 12.85 -7.52
CA LYS A 117 32.35 13.06 -6.10
C LYS A 117 31.76 11.95 -5.25
N ILE A 118 32.58 11.39 -4.37
CA ILE A 118 32.13 10.49 -3.31
C ILE A 118 31.54 11.33 -2.18
N VAL A 119 30.33 10.98 -1.76
CA VAL A 119 29.59 11.70 -0.72
C VAL A 119 29.18 10.73 0.37
N GLU A 120 29.11 11.25 1.58
CA GLU A 120 28.60 10.52 2.74
C GLU A 120 27.10 10.76 2.87
N ALA A 121 26.39 9.66 3.09
CA ALA A 121 24.96 9.67 3.34
C ALA A 121 24.66 8.95 4.65
N THR A 122 23.80 9.56 5.45
CA THR A 122 23.31 9.01 6.71
C THR A 122 22.15 8.07 6.42
N VAL A 123 22.14 6.93 7.11
CA VAL A 123 21.11 5.89 7.04
C VAL A 123 20.78 5.45 8.47
N GLN A 124 19.54 5.04 8.73
CA GLN A 124 19.07 4.73 10.09
C GLN A 124 19.74 3.54 10.80
N PRO A 125 19.94 2.35 10.17
CA PRO A 125 20.56 1.22 10.86
C PRO A 125 22.03 1.52 11.18
N ASN A 126 22.49 1.08 12.35
CA ASN A 126 23.84 1.42 12.82
C ASN A 126 24.93 0.69 12.03
N ASN A 127 24.93 -0.64 12.12
CA ASN A 127 25.84 -1.51 11.38
C ASN A 127 25.03 -2.60 10.68
N MET A 128 25.20 -2.74 9.36
CA MET A 128 24.51 -3.74 8.56
C MET A 128 25.38 -4.13 7.36
N THR A 129 25.50 -5.41 7.08
CA THR A 129 26.25 -5.93 5.92
C THR A 129 25.31 -6.27 4.77
N ASP A 130 25.86 -6.32 3.56
CA ASP A 130 25.16 -6.79 2.36
C ASP A 130 23.89 -6.00 2.05
N VAL A 131 24.01 -4.67 2.03
CA VAL A 131 22.89 -3.78 1.70
C VAL A 131 22.96 -3.30 0.26
N LEU A 132 21.82 -3.33 -0.43
CA LEU A 132 21.69 -2.78 -1.77
C LEU A 132 21.24 -1.32 -1.68
N PHE A 133 22.03 -0.41 -2.22
CA PHE A 133 21.66 0.97 -2.45
C PHE A 133 21.06 1.14 -3.86
N GLU A 134 19.90 1.77 -3.93
CA GLU A 134 19.19 2.13 -5.15
C GLU A 134 19.03 3.67 -5.26
N PRO A 135 19.53 4.29 -6.35
CA PRO A 135 19.45 5.72 -6.60
C PRO A 135 18.03 6.28 -6.63
N ASN A 136 17.85 7.49 -6.10
CA ASN A 136 16.62 8.25 -6.27
C ASN A 136 16.45 8.65 -7.75
N PRO A 137 15.39 8.21 -8.47
CA PRO A 137 15.19 8.53 -9.89
C PRO A 137 15.14 10.03 -10.19
N ARG A 138 14.74 10.86 -9.22
CA ARG A 138 14.68 12.32 -9.39
C ARG A 138 16.05 12.96 -9.63
N LEU A 139 17.15 12.32 -9.20
CA LEU A 139 18.50 12.81 -9.48
C LEU A 139 18.81 12.75 -10.98
N LYS A 140 18.32 11.71 -11.68
CA LYS A 140 18.49 11.57 -13.14
C LYS A 140 17.83 12.73 -13.90
N ASN A 141 16.71 13.25 -13.41
CA ASN A 141 16.04 14.42 -14.02
C ASN A 141 16.90 15.69 -13.93
N LYS A 142 17.80 15.77 -12.96
CA LYS A 142 18.80 16.85 -12.81
C LYS A 142 20.14 16.50 -13.50
N ALA A 143 20.20 15.39 -14.23
CA ALA A 143 21.43 14.83 -14.78
C ALA A 143 22.53 14.59 -13.73
N LEU A 144 22.11 14.26 -12.51
CA LEU A 144 22.94 13.69 -11.46
C LEU A 144 22.77 12.17 -11.48
N PHE A 145 23.89 11.46 -11.62
CA PHE A 145 23.89 10.01 -11.72
C PHE A 145 24.60 9.40 -10.53
N THR A 146 24.01 8.35 -9.99
CA THR A 146 24.65 7.48 -9.00
C THR A 146 24.26 6.05 -9.35
N ALA A 147 25.14 5.10 -9.06
CA ALA A 147 24.97 3.70 -9.43
C ALA A 147 24.22 2.94 -8.33
N ASN A 148 23.56 1.85 -8.72
CA ASN A 148 23.16 0.84 -7.74
C ASN A 148 24.45 0.26 -7.14
N ALA A 149 24.51 0.15 -5.82
CA ALA A 149 25.74 -0.28 -5.14
C ALA A 149 25.43 -1.30 -4.05
N LEU A 150 26.27 -2.32 -3.93
CA LEU A 150 26.28 -3.22 -2.78
C LEU A 150 27.27 -2.67 -1.76
N LEU A 151 26.80 -2.34 -0.56
CA LEU A 151 27.55 -1.60 0.45
C LEU A 151 27.38 -2.26 1.82
N ASN A 152 28.20 -1.81 2.77
CA ASN A 152 27.98 -2.02 4.19
C ASN A 152 27.66 -0.67 4.83
N ILE A 153 26.84 -0.72 5.88
CA ILE A 153 26.54 0.43 6.72
C ILE A 153 27.45 0.35 7.93
N GLU A 154 28.23 1.40 8.15
CA GLU A 154 29.13 1.54 9.29
C GLU A 154 28.81 2.85 10.00
N ASN A 155 28.51 2.78 11.30
CA ASN A 155 28.20 3.94 12.13
C ASN A 155 27.10 4.83 11.52
N ARG A 156 26.02 4.24 10.99
CA ARG A 156 24.90 4.95 10.34
C ARG A 156 25.29 5.70 9.06
N THR A 157 26.44 5.42 8.46
CA THR A 157 26.91 6.08 7.25
C THR A 157 27.15 5.11 6.11
N ILE A 158 26.91 5.58 4.88
CA ILE A 158 27.31 4.94 3.64
C ILE A 158 28.05 5.95 2.76
N LYS A 159 28.94 5.45 1.90
CA LYS A 159 29.65 6.26 0.91
C LYS A 159 29.13 5.91 -0.48
N ILE A 160 28.67 6.92 -1.22
CA ILE A 160 28.17 6.74 -2.58
C ILE A 160 28.82 7.73 -3.54
N SER A 161 29.02 7.32 -4.79
CA SER A 161 29.51 8.23 -5.83
C SER A 161 28.35 8.94 -6.54
N ILE A 162 28.49 10.25 -6.73
CA ILE A 162 27.57 11.07 -7.52
C ILE A 162 28.34 11.74 -8.65
N ILE A 163 27.81 11.60 -9.86
CA ILE A 163 28.34 12.21 -11.09
C ILE A 163 27.41 13.35 -11.49
N ASN A 164 27.98 14.54 -11.67
CA ASN A 164 27.31 15.64 -12.35
C ASN A 164 27.63 15.57 -13.85
N ALA A 165 26.65 15.14 -14.65
CA ALA A 165 26.80 15.04 -16.10
C ALA A 165 26.42 16.34 -16.84
N THR A 166 26.24 17.46 -16.13
CA THR A 166 25.91 18.75 -16.74
C THR A 166 27.14 19.64 -16.87
N ASN A 167 27.07 20.60 -17.80
CA ASN A 167 28.07 21.65 -17.95
C ASN A 167 27.91 22.80 -16.93
N ARG A 168 27.04 22.64 -15.92
CA ARG A 168 26.79 23.63 -14.87
C ARG A 168 27.13 23.03 -13.51
N GLN A 169 27.60 23.89 -12.61
CA GLN A 169 27.77 23.50 -11.22
C GLN A 169 26.39 23.23 -10.60
N GLN A 170 26.29 22.16 -9.83
CA GLN A 170 25.07 21.80 -9.11
C GLN A 170 25.33 21.70 -7.62
N THR A 171 24.35 22.11 -6.82
CA THR A 171 24.40 22.04 -5.36
C THR A 171 23.29 21.15 -4.85
N LEU A 172 23.61 20.31 -3.86
CA LEU A 172 22.63 19.55 -3.09
C LEU A 172 22.72 19.99 -1.63
N SER A 173 21.58 20.29 -1.03
CA SER A 173 21.50 20.65 0.38
C SER A 173 21.64 19.41 1.26
N GLU A 174 22.10 19.61 2.49
CA GLU A 174 21.98 18.61 3.55
C GLU A 174 20.54 18.08 3.65
N GLY A 175 20.40 16.79 3.99
CA GLY A 175 19.11 16.10 4.04
C GLY A 175 18.54 15.69 2.68
N THR A 176 19.20 16.03 1.56
CA THR A 176 18.75 15.59 0.23
C THR A 176 18.72 14.05 0.16
N LYS A 177 17.58 13.48 -0.21
CA LYS A 177 17.42 12.02 -0.37
C LYS A 177 18.13 11.52 -1.63
N LEU A 178 19.21 10.75 -1.44
CA LEU A 178 20.04 10.23 -2.51
C LEU A 178 19.56 8.89 -3.05
N GLY A 179 18.94 8.08 -2.20
CA GLY A 179 18.46 6.75 -2.57
C GLY A 179 17.74 6.02 -1.45
N ILE A 180 17.56 4.72 -1.67
CA ILE A 180 17.01 3.76 -0.71
C ILE A 180 18.05 2.66 -0.51
N VAL A 181 18.17 2.18 0.72
CA VAL A 181 19.03 1.07 1.10
C VAL A 181 18.16 -0.08 1.58
N THR A 182 18.38 -1.26 1.03
CA THR A 182 17.57 -2.45 1.30
C THR A 182 18.47 -3.60 1.73
N GLN A 183 18.12 -4.28 2.82
CA GLN A 183 18.87 -5.45 3.28
C GLN A 183 18.60 -6.64 2.36
N LEU A 184 19.65 -7.32 1.90
CA LEU A 184 19.50 -8.57 1.14
C LEU A 184 19.39 -9.74 2.11
N SER A 185 18.28 -10.48 2.07
CA SER A 185 18.19 -11.78 2.75
C SER A 185 19.17 -12.74 2.08
N SER A 186 20.05 -13.36 2.86
CA SER A 186 21.12 -14.25 2.43
C SER A 186 20.57 -15.51 1.74
N THR A 187 20.20 -15.39 0.47
CA THR A 187 20.13 -16.49 -0.51
C THR A 187 20.14 -15.91 -1.93
N ILE A 188 21.28 -15.36 -2.36
CA ILE A 188 21.48 -15.02 -3.77
C ILE A 188 21.87 -16.31 -4.49
N GLY A 189 20.87 -17.06 -4.94
CA GLY A 189 21.06 -18.06 -5.98
C GLY A 189 21.22 -17.34 -7.31
N VAL A 190 22.46 -17.12 -7.76
CA VAL A 190 22.72 -16.58 -9.10
C VAL A 190 22.34 -17.66 -10.12
N THR A 191 21.11 -17.62 -10.60
CA THR A 191 20.71 -18.34 -11.82
C THR A 191 20.96 -17.39 -12.98
N VAL A 192 22.10 -17.55 -13.65
CA VAL A 192 22.32 -16.93 -14.96
C VAL A 192 21.47 -17.71 -15.97
N PRO A 193 20.44 -17.11 -16.59
CA PRO A 193 19.78 -17.74 -17.72
C PRO A 193 20.84 -17.86 -18.82
N SER A 194 21.11 -19.08 -19.29
CA SER A 194 22.14 -19.38 -20.30
C SER A 194 21.96 -18.67 -21.64
N ASN A 195 20.90 -17.85 -21.80
CA ASN A 195 20.53 -17.18 -23.04
C ASN A 195 21.04 -15.72 -23.14
N TYR A 196 21.80 -15.22 -22.16
CA TYR A 196 22.31 -13.84 -22.17
C TYR A 196 23.81 -13.68 -22.49
N LEU A 197 24.52 -14.76 -22.82
CA LEU A 197 25.90 -14.71 -23.35
C LEU A 197 25.93 -14.57 -24.88
N ILE A 198 25.05 -13.76 -25.45
CA ILE A 198 25.28 -13.23 -26.80
C ILE A 198 26.04 -11.93 -26.59
N GLU A 199 27.33 -11.95 -26.91
CA GLU A 199 28.19 -10.77 -26.98
C GLU A 199 27.46 -9.65 -27.73
N ARG A 200 26.97 -8.66 -26.99
CA ARG A 200 26.50 -7.41 -27.58
C ARG A 200 27.73 -6.59 -27.90
N ILE A 201 28.29 -6.79 -29.08
CA ILE A 201 29.24 -5.85 -29.69
C ILE A 201 28.51 -4.51 -29.83
N PRO A 202 28.97 -3.41 -29.19
CA PRO A 202 28.35 -2.11 -29.34
C PRO A 202 28.55 -1.63 -30.79
N LYS A 203 27.48 -1.60 -31.59
CA LYS A 203 27.49 -0.92 -32.90
C LYS A 203 27.25 0.57 -32.68
N GLY A 204 28.29 1.28 -32.24
CA GLY A 204 28.35 2.73 -32.17
C GLY A 204 29.67 3.23 -32.74
N LYS A 205 29.64 4.19 -33.67
CA LYS A 205 30.83 4.74 -34.36
C LYS A 205 31.72 5.65 -33.50
N ALA A 206 31.56 5.67 -32.18
CA ALA A 206 32.14 6.72 -31.32
C ALA A 206 33.38 6.33 -30.50
N CYS A 207 33.95 5.13 -30.66
CA CYS A 207 35.21 4.77 -30.00
C CYS A 207 36.16 4.07 -30.99
N LYS A 208 36.85 4.86 -31.81
CA LYS A 208 38.12 4.46 -32.44
C LYS A 208 39.22 5.30 -31.80
N GLU A 209 39.65 4.91 -30.61
CA GLU A 209 40.99 5.24 -30.13
C GLU A 209 41.41 4.16 -29.15
N LEU A 210 42.50 3.49 -29.50
CA LEU A 210 43.07 2.31 -28.88
C LEU A 210 43.77 2.71 -27.57
N ILE A 211 43.54 1.95 -26.49
CA ILE A 211 44.42 1.97 -25.32
C ILE A 211 45.30 0.70 -25.37
N PRO A 212 46.62 0.78 -25.15
CA PRO A 212 47.56 -0.31 -25.45
C PRO A 212 47.48 -1.49 -24.49
N GLU A 213 47.79 -2.68 -25.00
CA GLU A 213 47.86 -3.95 -24.28
C GLU A 213 48.88 -3.94 -23.12
N GLY A 214 48.42 -4.35 -21.94
CA GLY A 214 49.24 -4.72 -20.79
C GLY A 214 49.09 -6.21 -20.48
N LYS A 215 50.22 -6.87 -20.26
CA LYS A 215 50.47 -8.32 -20.32
C LYS A 215 49.85 -9.15 -19.18
N GLY A 216 49.21 -10.26 -19.57
CA GLY A 216 49.41 -11.62 -19.04
C GLY A 216 48.82 -12.00 -17.68
N VAL A 217 47.90 -12.97 -17.65
CA VAL A 217 47.87 -14.10 -16.69
C VAL A 217 47.13 -15.30 -17.32
N ASN A 218 47.70 -16.50 -17.10
CA ASN A 218 47.32 -17.83 -17.57
C ASN A 218 45.87 -18.28 -17.26
N ARG A 219 45.20 -18.92 -18.23
CA ARG A 219 43.99 -19.73 -18.04
C ARG A 219 44.35 -21.22 -17.94
N PRO A 220 43.89 -21.98 -16.94
CA PRO A 220 43.85 -23.43 -17.02
C PRO A 220 42.45 -23.96 -17.37
N ASN A 221 42.48 -24.90 -18.32
CA ASN A 221 41.69 -26.12 -18.48
C ASN A 221 40.15 -26.11 -18.51
N LYS A 222 39.66 -26.42 -19.72
CA LYS A 222 38.40 -27.11 -20.05
C LYS A 222 38.11 -28.25 -19.07
N LEU A 223 36.94 -28.21 -18.41
CA LEU A 223 36.27 -29.42 -17.93
C LEU A 223 35.04 -29.70 -18.81
N ASN A 224 35.06 -30.88 -19.43
CA ASN A 224 33.95 -31.50 -20.15
C ASN A 224 32.86 -31.94 -19.16
N PHE A 225 31.60 -31.59 -19.42
CA PHE A 225 30.46 -32.35 -18.88
C PHE A 225 29.54 -32.82 -20.01
N LYS A 226 29.35 -34.14 -20.05
CA LYS A 226 28.50 -34.88 -20.98
C LYS A 226 27.03 -34.54 -20.73
N ASN A 227 26.33 -34.12 -21.79
CA ASN A 227 24.87 -33.97 -21.82
C ASN A 227 24.19 -35.33 -21.63
N ARG A 228 23.28 -35.41 -20.66
CA ARG A 228 22.25 -36.45 -20.56
C ARG A 228 20.92 -35.81 -20.98
N LEU A 229 20.41 -36.26 -22.12
CA LEU A 229 19.12 -35.85 -22.69
C LEU A 229 17.98 -36.33 -21.77
N ILE A 230 17.09 -35.40 -21.38
CA ILE A 230 15.71 -35.71 -20.99
C ILE A 230 14.84 -34.86 -21.92
N THR A 231 14.12 -35.55 -22.80
CA THR A 231 13.08 -35.00 -23.68
C THR A 231 11.84 -34.67 -22.86
N ALA A 232 11.41 -33.41 -22.84
CA ALA A 232 10.08 -33.00 -22.39
C ALA A 232 9.29 -32.42 -23.58
N SER A 233 8.14 -33.02 -23.84
CA SER A 233 7.19 -32.73 -24.90
C SER A 233 6.51 -31.36 -24.74
N HIS A 234 6.54 -30.53 -25.78
CA HIS A 234 5.75 -29.31 -25.90
C HIS A 234 4.25 -29.63 -26.15
N GLU A 235 3.37 -29.31 -25.20
CA GLU A 235 1.91 -29.28 -25.41
C GLU A 235 1.47 -27.96 -26.08
N LYS A 236 0.67 -28.05 -27.14
CA LYS A 236 0.08 -26.90 -27.88
C LYS A 236 -1.18 -26.42 -27.16
N GLN A 237 -1.26 -25.13 -26.81
CA GLN A 237 -2.45 -24.51 -26.21
C GLN A 237 -3.59 -24.40 -27.24
N HIS A 238 -4.76 -24.97 -26.94
CA HIS A 238 -5.99 -24.83 -27.73
C HIS A 238 -6.91 -23.73 -27.15
N HIS A 239 -7.48 -22.85 -28.00
CA HIS A 239 -8.36 -21.75 -27.56
C HIS A 239 -9.84 -22.04 -27.86
N GLN A 240 -10.70 -22.18 -26.85
CA GLN A 240 -12.12 -22.54 -27.02
C GLN A 240 -13.08 -21.34 -26.89
N CYS A 241 -14.09 -21.26 -27.76
CA CYS A 241 -15.18 -20.30 -27.66
C CYS A 241 -16.11 -20.64 -26.50
N ARG A 242 -16.37 -19.66 -25.63
CA ARG A 242 -17.12 -19.87 -24.38
C ARG A 242 -18.64 -19.81 -24.56
N LYS A 243 -19.12 -19.48 -25.77
CA LYS A 243 -20.57 -19.42 -26.09
C LYS A 243 -21.04 -20.63 -26.89
N CYS A 244 -20.31 -21.01 -27.94
CA CYS A 244 -20.66 -22.14 -28.80
C CYS A 244 -19.74 -23.36 -28.62
N HIS A 245 -18.75 -23.26 -27.71
CA HIS A 245 -17.81 -24.35 -27.38
C HIS A 245 -16.88 -24.82 -28.53
N GLN A 246 -16.82 -24.11 -29.67
CA GLN A 246 -15.91 -24.42 -30.77
C GLN A 246 -14.43 -24.11 -30.43
N HIS A 247 -13.52 -24.98 -30.86
CA HIS A 247 -12.08 -24.84 -30.63
C HIS A 247 -11.37 -24.16 -31.80
N PHE A 248 -10.44 -23.27 -31.49
CA PHE A 248 -9.66 -22.48 -32.43
C PHE A 248 -8.17 -22.63 -32.15
N ASN A 249 -7.40 -22.69 -33.23
CA ASN A 249 -5.96 -22.92 -33.19
C ASN A 249 -5.18 -21.65 -32.76
N THR A 250 -5.81 -20.48 -32.80
CA THR A 250 -5.20 -19.21 -32.40
C THR A 250 -6.25 -18.31 -31.74
N GLY A 251 -5.81 -17.46 -30.81
CA GLY A 251 -6.67 -16.45 -30.18
C GLY A 251 -7.37 -15.55 -31.21
N ASN A 252 -6.67 -15.14 -32.29
CA ASN A 252 -7.22 -14.30 -33.35
C ASN A 252 -8.44 -14.93 -34.05
N ASN A 253 -8.42 -16.24 -34.29
CA ASN A 253 -9.55 -16.95 -34.90
C ASN A 253 -10.75 -17.04 -33.93
N LEU A 254 -10.48 -17.27 -32.65
CA LEU A 254 -11.50 -17.20 -31.60
C LEU A 254 -12.15 -15.81 -31.52
N PHE A 255 -11.35 -14.74 -31.61
CA PHE A 255 -11.87 -13.36 -31.57
C PHE A 255 -12.70 -13.01 -32.80
N LYS A 256 -12.27 -13.44 -34.00
CA LYS A 256 -13.06 -13.25 -35.23
C LYS A 256 -14.41 -13.95 -35.14
N HIS A 257 -14.45 -15.14 -34.52
CA HIS A 257 -15.68 -15.88 -34.28
C HIS A 257 -16.59 -15.20 -33.23
N LEU A 258 -16.04 -14.76 -32.09
CA LEU A 258 -16.79 -14.01 -31.06
C LEU A 258 -17.40 -12.73 -31.64
N ARG A 259 -16.60 -11.97 -32.40
CA ARG A 259 -17.06 -10.75 -33.10
C ARG A 259 -18.12 -11.07 -34.13
N ASN A 260 -17.91 -12.12 -34.94
CA ASN A 260 -18.68 -12.72 -36.03
C ASN A 260 -20.11 -13.22 -35.73
N GLN A 261 -20.22 -14.06 -34.71
CA GLN A 261 -21.26 -15.09 -34.68
C GLN A 261 -21.81 -15.41 -33.29
N CYS A 262 -21.27 -14.84 -32.20
CA CYS A 262 -21.64 -15.23 -30.83
C CYS A 262 -22.25 -14.13 -29.95
N TYR A 263 -22.16 -12.86 -30.33
CA TYR A 263 -22.85 -11.77 -29.64
C TYR A 263 -24.11 -11.34 -30.40
N PRO A 264 -25.22 -11.03 -29.70
CA PRO A 264 -26.41 -10.42 -30.31
C PRO A 264 -26.07 -9.13 -31.06
N GLU A 265 -26.79 -8.83 -32.16
CA GLU A 265 -26.53 -7.66 -33.00
C GLU A 265 -26.61 -6.32 -32.24
N GLU A 266 -27.46 -6.21 -31.23
CA GLU A 266 -27.61 -5.00 -30.41
C GLU A 266 -26.31 -4.62 -29.68
N ILE A 267 -25.62 -5.60 -29.09
CA ILE A 267 -24.31 -5.39 -28.42
C ILE A 267 -23.27 -4.92 -29.45
N ARG A 268 -23.35 -5.45 -30.67
CA ARG A 268 -22.37 -5.13 -31.72
C ARG A 268 -22.54 -3.70 -32.21
N LEU A 269 -23.78 -3.28 -32.42
CA LEU A 269 -24.10 -1.89 -32.78
C LEU A 269 -23.67 -0.92 -31.68
N GLN A 270 -23.88 -1.26 -30.41
CA GLN A 270 -23.52 -0.39 -29.30
C GLN A 270 -22.00 -0.27 -29.10
N ILE A 271 -21.25 -1.36 -29.20
CA ILE A 271 -19.77 -1.32 -29.15
C ILE A 271 -19.20 -0.52 -30.33
N ASN A 272 -19.79 -0.65 -31.53
CA ASN A 272 -19.37 0.12 -32.69
C ASN A 272 -19.63 1.63 -32.50
N LYS A 273 -20.82 2.00 -32.01
CA LYS A 273 -21.18 3.39 -31.68
C LYS A 273 -20.26 3.98 -30.61
N LEU A 274 -19.96 3.22 -29.56
CA LEU A 274 -19.07 3.65 -28.47
C LEU A 274 -17.62 3.84 -28.92
N THR A 275 -17.19 3.24 -30.03
CA THR A 275 -15.80 3.31 -30.51
C THR A 275 -15.64 4.13 -31.78
N GLU A 276 -16.71 4.74 -32.29
CA GLU A 276 -16.71 5.52 -33.53
C GLU A 276 -15.92 6.82 -33.43
N HIS A 277 -15.91 7.44 -32.24
CA HIS A 277 -15.22 8.71 -31.98
C HIS A 277 -13.69 8.60 -31.88
N ILE A 278 -13.12 7.38 -32.01
CA ILE A 278 -11.69 7.13 -31.85
C ILE A 278 -11.03 7.14 -33.24
N SER A 279 -10.24 8.19 -33.50
CA SER A 279 -9.62 8.44 -34.82
C SER A 279 -8.39 7.58 -35.12
N ASP A 280 -7.69 7.07 -34.10
CA ASP A 280 -6.52 6.19 -34.27
C ASP A 280 -6.98 4.72 -34.42
N ASP A 281 -6.83 4.18 -35.62
CA ASP A 281 -7.23 2.81 -35.98
C ASP A 281 -6.58 1.75 -35.10
N LYS A 282 -5.31 1.95 -34.69
CA LYS A 282 -4.58 0.96 -33.90
C LYS A 282 -5.07 0.93 -32.46
N GLN A 283 -5.36 2.10 -31.88
CA GLN A 283 -5.97 2.21 -30.56
C GLN A 283 -7.41 1.70 -30.56
N ARG A 284 -8.19 2.06 -31.58
CA ARG A 284 -9.56 1.58 -31.77
C ARG A 284 -9.58 0.05 -31.82
N GLU A 285 -8.67 -0.58 -32.54
CA GLU A 285 -8.58 -2.04 -32.60
C GLU A 285 -8.21 -2.68 -31.26
N GLN A 286 -7.30 -2.08 -30.47
CA GLN A 286 -6.93 -2.55 -29.14
C GLN A 286 -8.09 -2.44 -28.14
N ILE A 287 -8.82 -1.32 -28.16
CA ILE A 287 -9.99 -1.09 -27.29
C ILE A 287 -11.12 -2.05 -27.66
N LEU A 288 -11.40 -2.22 -28.96
CA LEU A 288 -12.37 -3.20 -29.43
C LEU A 288 -12.03 -4.61 -28.90
N LYS A 289 -10.76 -5.03 -28.92
CA LYS A 289 -10.34 -6.33 -28.37
C LYS A 289 -10.72 -6.50 -26.90
N ILE A 290 -10.62 -5.43 -26.11
CA ILE A 290 -10.98 -5.44 -24.68
C ILE A 290 -12.51 -5.49 -24.51
N LEU A 291 -13.26 -4.65 -25.24
CA LEU A 291 -14.71 -4.59 -25.15
C LEU A 291 -15.37 -5.91 -25.56
N TRP A 292 -14.89 -6.55 -26.64
CA TRP A 292 -15.35 -7.89 -27.03
C TRP A 292 -14.99 -8.96 -26.01
N LYS A 293 -13.82 -8.86 -25.34
CA LYS A 293 -13.41 -9.81 -24.31
C LYS A 293 -14.31 -9.78 -23.08
N TYR A 294 -14.86 -8.61 -22.74
CA TYR A 294 -15.67 -8.39 -21.54
C TYR A 294 -17.14 -8.06 -21.83
N GLY A 295 -17.63 -8.33 -23.05
CA GLY A 295 -18.97 -7.96 -23.51
C GLY A 295 -20.13 -8.40 -22.61
N LYS A 296 -19.95 -9.44 -21.77
CA LYS A 296 -20.93 -9.91 -20.79
C LYS A 296 -21.15 -9.01 -19.58
N LEU A 297 -20.26 -8.03 -19.34
CA LEU A 297 -20.34 -7.11 -18.19
C LEU A 297 -21.25 -5.91 -18.47
N PHE A 298 -21.61 -5.69 -19.73
CA PHE A 298 -22.56 -4.66 -20.09
C PHE A 298 -23.97 -5.19 -19.84
N ASP A 299 -24.58 -4.70 -18.77
CA ASP A 299 -26.00 -4.89 -18.52
C ASP A 299 -26.77 -3.95 -19.47
N ILE A 300 -27.70 -4.54 -20.22
CA ILE A 300 -28.51 -3.87 -21.25
C ILE A 300 -29.98 -3.89 -20.83
N SER A 301 -30.29 -4.38 -19.64
CA SER A 301 -31.66 -4.40 -19.12
C SER A 301 -32.07 -3.03 -18.60
N GLU A 302 -33.36 -2.69 -18.79
CA GLU A 302 -34.00 -1.54 -18.14
C GLU A 302 -33.76 -1.60 -16.63
N PRO A 303 -33.65 -0.45 -15.93
CA PRO A 303 -33.38 -0.41 -14.49
C PRO A 303 -34.34 -1.31 -13.71
N SER A 304 -33.78 -2.34 -13.06
CA SER A 304 -34.52 -3.33 -12.29
C SER A 304 -35.05 -2.72 -10.99
N LYS A 305 -36.34 -2.89 -10.70
CA LYS A 305 -36.92 -2.60 -9.38
C LYS A 305 -36.57 -3.73 -8.42
N ILE A 306 -36.01 -3.38 -7.26
CA ILE A 306 -35.78 -4.33 -6.16
C ILE A 306 -37.01 -4.28 -5.25
N ASP A 307 -37.89 -5.28 -5.32
CA ASP A 307 -39.00 -5.45 -4.37
C ASP A 307 -38.47 -6.06 -3.05
N ILE A 308 -37.96 -5.19 -2.17
CA ILE A 308 -37.69 -5.55 -0.77
C ILE A 308 -38.83 -5.01 0.08
N ILE A 309 -39.49 -5.88 0.84
CA ILE A 309 -40.40 -5.49 1.92
C ILE A 309 -39.53 -4.95 3.06
N LEU A 310 -39.42 -3.63 3.19
CA LEU A 310 -38.77 -3.00 4.33
C LEU A 310 -39.61 -3.26 5.60
N LYS A 311 -39.05 -3.97 6.58
CA LYS A 311 -39.70 -4.24 7.88
C LYS A 311 -39.34 -3.24 8.98
N ASN A 312 -38.52 -2.24 8.67
CA ASN A 312 -37.92 -1.38 9.69
C ASN A 312 -38.51 0.02 9.59
N ALA A 313 -39.36 0.38 10.54
CA ALA A 313 -39.72 1.77 10.82
C ALA A 313 -38.64 2.36 11.73
N ILE A 314 -38.13 3.55 11.38
CA ILE A 314 -37.26 4.32 12.26
C ILE A 314 -38.16 4.89 13.37
N ASP A 315 -37.98 4.45 14.61
CA ASP A 315 -38.69 5.02 15.77
C ASP A 315 -38.11 6.41 16.06
N THR A 316 -38.87 7.45 15.71
CA THR A 316 -38.48 8.85 15.92
C THR A 316 -38.85 9.36 17.32
N GLY A 317 -39.41 8.52 18.20
CA GLY A 317 -39.83 8.90 19.55
C GLY A 317 -40.70 10.16 19.55
N THR A 318 -40.36 11.14 20.38
CA THR A 318 -41.06 12.44 20.49
C THR A 318 -40.44 13.56 19.65
N HIS A 319 -39.47 13.25 18.78
CA HIS A 319 -38.80 14.27 17.97
C HIS A 319 -39.72 14.82 16.88
N ARG A 320 -39.70 16.15 16.71
CA ARG A 320 -40.46 16.84 15.65
C ARG A 320 -39.81 16.62 14.29
N PRO A 321 -40.58 16.55 13.18
CA PRO A 321 -40.04 16.39 11.85
C PRO A 321 -39.01 17.46 11.50
N VAL A 322 -37.84 17.02 11.03
CA VAL A 322 -36.81 17.93 10.50
C VAL A 322 -37.09 18.15 9.02
N HIS A 323 -37.30 19.43 8.66
CA HIS A 323 -37.44 19.87 7.29
C HIS A 323 -36.32 20.87 6.96
N THR A 324 -35.44 20.47 6.05
CA THR A 324 -34.41 21.35 5.50
C THR A 324 -34.69 21.56 4.01
N PRO A 325 -34.86 22.80 3.53
CA PRO A 325 -35.09 23.05 2.12
C PRO A 325 -33.88 22.56 1.29
N PRO A 326 -34.10 21.94 0.11
CA PRO A 326 -33.01 21.48 -0.74
C PRO A 326 -32.16 22.65 -1.23
N TYR A 327 -30.86 22.42 -1.39
CA TYR A 327 -29.94 23.42 -1.94
C TYR A 327 -30.40 23.92 -3.31
N ARG A 328 -30.22 25.23 -3.55
CA ARG A 328 -30.55 25.85 -4.83
C ARG A 328 -29.63 25.30 -5.93
N LYS A 329 -30.21 24.63 -6.93
CA LYS A 329 -29.52 24.19 -8.14
C LYS A 329 -29.72 25.21 -9.28
N SER A 330 -28.81 25.21 -10.26
CA SER A 330 -28.97 26.03 -11.46
C SER A 330 -30.22 25.60 -12.25
N ASN A 331 -30.80 26.49 -13.07
CA ASN A 331 -32.00 26.16 -13.87
C ASN A 331 -31.76 24.96 -14.79
N LYS A 332 -30.56 24.83 -15.36
CA LYS A 332 -30.17 23.72 -16.24
C LYS A 332 -30.11 22.39 -15.49
N ASP A 333 -29.57 22.41 -14.27
CA ASP A 333 -29.50 21.22 -13.42
C ASP A 333 -30.87 20.84 -12.86
N GLN A 334 -31.72 21.82 -12.53
CA GLN A 334 -33.10 21.58 -12.13
C GLN A 334 -33.92 20.94 -13.25
N GLU A 335 -33.74 21.37 -14.50
CA GLU A 335 -34.45 20.78 -15.64
C GLU A 335 -34.00 19.34 -15.91
N THR A 336 -32.70 19.08 -15.81
CA THR A 336 -32.14 17.71 -15.94
C THR A 336 -32.64 16.80 -14.82
N LEU A 337 -32.62 17.30 -13.57
CA LEU A 337 -33.12 16.58 -12.40
C LEU A 337 -34.61 16.23 -12.55
N ARG A 338 -35.44 17.19 -13.01
CA ARG A 338 -36.86 16.96 -13.25
C ARG A 338 -37.08 15.88 -14.31
N LYS A 339 -36.39 15.96 -15.45
CA LYS A 339 -36.50 14.96 -16.53
C LYS A 339 -36.18 13.53 -16.05
N GLU A 340 -35.11 13.37 -15.28
CA GLU A 340 -34.76 12.05 -14.73
C GLU A 340 -35.73 11.59 -13.63
N THR A 341 -36.18 12.52 -12.76
CA THR A 341 -37.17 12.19 -11.72
C THR A 341 -38.50 11.74 -12.32
N ASP A 342 -38.99 12.45 -13.34
CA ASP A 342 -40.22 12.11 -14.06
C ASP A 342 -40.10 10.76 -14.77
N LYS A 343 -38.92 10.45 -15.31
CA LYS A 343 -38.62 9.14 -15.90
C LYS A 343 -38.69 8.02 -14.87
N LEU A 344 -38.08 8.21 -13.70
CA LEU A 344 -38.12 7.23 -12.60
C LEU A 344 -39.53 7.06 -12.04
N LEU A 345 -40.30 8.15 -11.94
CA LEU A 345 -41.69 8.15 -11.48
C LEU A 345 -42.59 7.41 -12.47
N LYS A 346 -42.46 7.70 -13.77
CA LYS A 346 -43.20 7.00 -14.84
C LYS A 346 -42.87 5.51 -14.90
N ASN A 347 -41.62 5.15 -14.60
CA ASN A 347 -41.16 3.76 -14.56
C ASN A 347 -41.54 3.04 -13.25
N GLY A 348 -42.22 3.71 -12.31
CA GLY A 348 -42.67 3.12 -11.05
C GLY A 348 -41.53 2.72 -10.09
N ILE A 349 -40.34 3.30 -10.28
CA ILE A 349 -39.15 3.07 -9.46
C ILE A 349 -39.20 3.93 -8.19
N ILE A 350 -39.78 5.12 -8.28
CA ILE A 350 -40.00 6.04 -7.15
C ILE A 350 -41.48 6.43 -7.07
N GLU A 351 -41.91 6.92 -5.91
CA GLU A 351 -43.24 7.48 -5.67
C GLU A 351 -43.13 8.82 -4.91
N HIS A 352 -44.23 9.56 -4.82
CA HIS A 352 -44.27 10.77 -4.00
C HIS A 352 -44.22 10.39 -2.51
N SER A 353 -43.25 10.96 -1.79
CA SER A 353 -43.17 10.82 -0.34
C SER A 353 -44.36 11.50 0.35
N THR A 354 -45.00 10.81 1.27
CA THR A 354 -46.03 11.33 2.17
C THR A 354 -45.48 11.70 3.55
N SER A 355 -44.16 11.58 3.75
CA SER A 355 -43.50 11.81 5.04
C SER A 355 -43.42 13.30 5.39
N PRO A 356 -43.71 13.68 6.65
CA PRO A 356 -43.45 15.04 7.13
C PRO A 356 -41.95 15.34 7.31
N TRP A 357 -41.08 14.34 7.14
CA TRP A 357 -39.63 14.46 7.26
C TRP A 357 -38.99 14.67 5.89
N SER A 358 -38.15 15.71 5.76
CA SER A 358 -37.43 16.02 4.52
C SER A 358 -36.04 16.56 4.85
N SER A 359 -35.04 15.67 4.88
CA SER A 359 -33.63 16.03 5.07
C SER A 359 -32.85 15.73 3.78
N PRO A 360 -32.21 16.71 3.14
CA PRO A 360 -31.39 16.46 1.96
C PRO A 360 -30.16 15.65 2.37
N GLY A 361 -29.91 14.54 1.65
CA GLY A 361 -28.64 13.83 1.71
C GLY A 361 -27.53 14.77 1.26
N SER A 362 -26.59 15.05 2.15
CA SER A 362 -25.48 15.97 1.90
C SER A 362 -24.48 15.37 0.91
N ASP A 363 -24.63 15.69 -0.37
CA ASP A 363 -23.52 15.70 -1.31
C ASP A 363 -22.70 16.99 -1.08
N SER A 364 -21.40 16.80 -0.90
CA SER A 364 -20.36 17.75 -0.51
C SER A 364 -20.29 19.09 -1.28
N GLY A 365 -19.98 20.18 -0.57
CA GLY A 365 -19.46 21.44 -1.11
C GLY A 365 -19.28 22.51 -0.01
N ASP A 366 -18.11 23.11 0.05
CA ASP A 366 -17.55 23.86 1.19
C ASP A 366 -18.35 25.08 1.74
N ASP A 367 -18.06 25.37 3.02
CA ASP A 367 -18.57 26.45 3.87
C ASP A 367 -18.48 27.86 3.23
N PRO A 368 -19.45 28.74 3.52
CA PRO A 368 -19.11 29.79 4.46
C PRO A 368 -20.22 30.03 5.49
N CYS A 369 -19.82 30.65 6.62
CA CYS A 369 -20.67 31.13 7.72
C CYS A 369 -20.84 30.16 8.91
N GLY A 370 -19.77 30.05 9.72
CA GLY A 370 -19.85 30.31 11.16
C GLY A 370 -20.68 29.40 12.06
N ALA A 371 -21.20 28.27 11.59
CA ALA A 371 -21.77 27.24 12.47
C ALA A 371 -20.63 26.32 12.94
N LYS A 372 -20.44 26.23 14.27
CA LYS A 372 -19.56 25.24 14.88
C LYS A 372 -19.95 23.87 14.33
N LYS A 373 -19.06 23.26 13.52
CA LYS A 373 -19.14 21.85 13.13
C LYS A 373 -19.21 21.06 14.43
N SER A 374 -20.40 20.60 14.81
CA SER A 374 -20.50 19.36 15.56
C SER A 374 -20.15 18.27 14.56
N SER A 375 -18.85 18.16 14.27
CA SER A 375 -18.31 16.97 13.68
C SER A 375 -18.46 15.90 14.75
N THR A 376 -19.48 15.06 14.66
CA THR A 376 -19.32 13.68 15.08
C THR A 376 -18.29 13.06 14.12
N THR A 377 -17.02 13.45 14.28
CA THR A 377 -15.89 12.66 13.82
C THR A 377 -16.02 11.34 14.55
N THR A 378 -16.35 10.27 13.84
CA THR A 378 -16.23 8.92 14.37
C THR A 378 -14.77 8.73 14.73
N THR A 379 -14.41 8.91 16.00
CA THR A 379 -13.04 8.75 16.48
C THR A 379 -12.76 7.26 16.60
N PHE A 380 -12.01 6.72 15.65
CA PHE A 380 -11.52 5.36 15.73
C PHE A 380 -10.37 5.30 16.75
N ALA A 381 -10.61 4.66 17.88
CA ALA A 381 -9.65 4.60 18.98
C ALA A 381 -8.71 3.40 18.82
N PRO A 382 -7.45 3.49 19.31
CA PRO A 382 -6.57 2.34 19.42
C PRO A 382 -7.20 1.22 20.28
N ILE A 383 -6.88 -0.03 19.97
CA ILE A 383 -7.47 -1.19 20.64
C ILE A 383 -6.74 -1.45 21.97
N PHE A 384 -7.34 -1.01 23.07
CA PHE A 384 -6.86 -1.31 24.43
C PHE A 384 -7.67 -2.43 25.08
N VAL A 385 -7.00 -3.28 25.84
CA VAL A 385 -7.62 -4.34 26.65
C VAL A 385 -7.17 -4.23 28.11
N GLU A 386 -8.06 -4.57 29.03
CA GLU A 386 -7.75 -4.68 30.45
C GLU A 386 -7.19 -6.08 30.75
N ILE A 387 -6.03 -6.10 31.39
CA ILE A 387 -5.30 -7.32 31.74
C ILE A 387 -4.75 -7.23 33.16
N LEU A 388 -4.29 -8.35 33.70
CA LEU A 388 -3.42 -8.39 34.86
C LEU A 388 -1.99 -8.67 34.39
N CYS A 389 -1.08 -7.72 34.60
CA CYS A 389 0.36 -7.90 34.36
C CYS A 389 1.06 -8.11 35.70
N ASN A 390 1.66 -9.28 35.92
CA ASN A 390 2.24 -9.69 37.21
C ASN A 390 1.28 -9.43 38.39
N ASN A 391 0.00 -9.81 38.21
CA ASN A 391 -1.11 -9.61 39.16
C ASN A 391 -1.53 -8.15 39.41
N THR A 392 -1.02 -7.19 38.66
CA THR A 392 -1.45 -5.78 38.73
C THR A 392 -2.36 -5.42 37.54
N PRO A 393 -3.49 -4.73 37.75
CA PRO A 393 -4.37 -4.31 36.65
C PRO A 393 -3.70 -3.29 35.73
N GLN A 394 -3.65 -3.58 34.44
CA GLN A 394 -3.07 -2.71 33.42
C GLN A 394 -3.96 -2.61 32.18
N LYS A 395 -3.87 -1.48 31.48
CA LYS A 395 -4.41 -1.31 30.13
C LYS A 395 -3.30 -1.53 29.12
N ALA A 396 -3.42 -2.59 28.32
CA ALA A 396 -2.45 -2.93 27.30
C ALA A 396 -2.97 -2.54 25.91
N LEU A 397 -2.12 -1.92 25.09
CA LEU A 397 -2.40 -1.70 23.68
C LEU A 397 -2.17 -3.01 22.92
N ILE A 398 -3.16 -3.46 22.15
CA ILE A 398 -3.02 -4.55 21.19
C ILE A 398 -2.52 -3.97 19.88
N ASP A 399 -1.30 -4.32 19.47
CA ASP A 399 -0.68 -3.77 18.27
C ASP A 399 -0.13 -4.85 17.35
N THR A 400 -0.88 -5.18 16.29
CA THR A 400 -0.42 -6.09 15.23
C THR A 400 0.69 -5.49 14.36
N GLY A 401 0.91 -4.18 14.43
CA GLY A 401 2.01 -3.48 13.76
C GLY A 401 3.34 -3.58 14.51
N SER A 402 3.31 -3.94 15.80
CA SER A 402 4.51 -4.24 16.57
C SER A 402 4.88 -5.72 16.44
N ALA A 403 6.15 -6.01 16.15
CA ALA A 403 6.66 -7.39 16.10
C ALA A 403 6.90 -7.97 17.51
N ILE A 404 7.18 -7.10 18.48
CA ILE A 404 7.57 -7.46 19.84
C ILE A 404 6.67 -6.80 20.88
N THR A 405 6.60 -7.42 22.05
CA THR A 405 5.93 -6.89 23.23
C THR A 405 6.88 -5.98 24.00
N ILE A 406 6.41 -4.78 24.35
CA ILE A 406 7.23 -3.72 24.95
C ILE A 406 6.53 -3.12 26.18
N ILE A 407 7.26 -2.93 27.26
CA ILE A 407 6.79 -2.29 28.50
C ILE A 407 7.61 -1.02 28.80
N HIS A 408 6.93 0.02 29.26
CA HIS A 408 7.58 1.25 29.71
C HIS A 408 8.22 1.05 31.09
N GLN A 409 9.45 1.56 31.28
CA GLN A 409 10.21 1.37 32.52
C GLN A 409 9.49 1.92 33.77
N GLN A 410 8.76 3.03 33.64
CA GLN A 410 7.98 3.56 34.78
C GLN A 410 6.92 2.57 35.25
N LEU A 411 6.16 1.97 34.32
CA LEU A 411 5.19 0.94 34.70
C LEU A 411 5.90 -0.26 35.34
N LEU A 412 7.04 -0.67 34.78
CA LEU A 412 7.80 -1.78 35.34
C LEU A 412 8.19 -1.55 36.81
N ASN A 413 8.59 -0.33 37.16
CA ASN A 413 8.96 0.03 38.53
C ASN A 413 7.78 -0.08 39.52
N ASP A 414 6.54 0.06 39.03
CA ASP A 414 5.33 0.04 39.84
C ASP A 414 4.72 -1.37 40.00
N ILE A 415 5.21 -2.36 39.26
CA ILE A 415 4.71 -3.73 39.28
C ILE A 415 5.74 -4.71 39.88
N PRO A 416 5.32 -5.79 40.54
CA PRO A 416 6.24 -6.84 40.97
C PRO A 416 6.94 -7.46 39.76
N HIS A 417 8.26 -7.58 39.79
CA HIS A 417 9.01 -8.11 38.67
C HIS A 417 10.34 -8.76 39.09
N GLU A 418 10.84 -9.65 38.26
CA GLU A 418 12.16 -10.26 38.43
C GLU A 418 13.29 -9.27 38.11
N LYS A 419 14.55 -9.69 38.30
CA LYS A 419 15.69 -8.85 37.98
C LYS A 419 15.77 -8.61 36.47
N LEU A 420 15.77 -7.35 36.06
CA LEU A 420 15.94 -6.92 34.66
C LEU A 420 17.22 -7.52 34.05
N ILE A 421 17.10 -8.07 32.84
CA ILE A 421 18.22 -8.59 32.06
C ILE A 421 18.66 -7.48 31.10
N PRO A 422 19.87 -6.89 31.25
CA PRO A 422 20.32 -5.81 30.37
C PRO A 422 20.45 -6.27 28.92
N LYS A 423 20.01 -5.42 27.99
CA LYS A 423 20.02 -5.67 26.55
C LYS A 423 20.46 -4.40 25.84
N THR A 424 21.36 -4.52 24.87
CA THR A 424 21.95 -3.40 24.12
C THR A 424 21.43 -3.30 22.68
N ILE A 425 20.45 -4.14 22.31
CA ILE A 425 19.86 -4.16 20.98
C ILE A 425 18.66 -3.23 20.97
N ASN A 426 18.72 -2.18 20.15
CA ASN A 426 17.62 -1.25 19.96
C ASN A 426 16.73 -1.68 18.77
N HIS A 427 15.41 -1.49 18.93
CA HIS A 427 14.43 -1.74 17.88
C HIS A 427 14.13 -0.47 17.07
N ILE A 428 13.55 -0.62 15.87
CA ILE A 428 13.17 0.49 14.98
C ILE A 428 11.65 0.70 15.06
N SER A 429 11.23 1.93 15.37
CA SER A 429 9.84 2.38 15.36
C SER A 429 9.33 2.63 13.93
N ALA A 430 8.00 2.78 13.77
CA ALA A 430 7.35 3.04 12.48
C ALA A 430 7.87 4.31 11.75
N SER A 431 8.36 5.29 12.51
CA SER A 431 8.97 6.56 12.07
C SER A 431 10.45 6.47 11.67
N CYS A 432 11.00 5.25 11.63
CA CYS A 432 12.40 4.93 11.40
C CYS A 432 13.38 5.38 12.50
N SER A 433 12.90 5.79 13.68
CA SER A 433 13.76 6.09 14.85
C SER A 433 13.95 4.88 15.77
N THR A 434 14.98 4.91 16.62
CA THR A 434 15.27 3.82 17.57
C THR A 434 14.40 3.88 18.82
N LEU A 435 13.99 2.72 19.33
CA LEU A 435 13.49 2.52 20.68
C LEU A 435 14.69 2.28 21.59
N ASP A 436 14.78 3.02 22.70
CA ASP A 436 15.90 2.91 23.63
C ASP A 436 15.61 1.77 24.60
N ILE A 437 16.17 0.60 24.32
CA ILE A 437 15.97 -0.60 25.11
C ILE A 437 16.97 -0.62 26.26
N VAL A 438 16.45 -0.79 27.47
CA VAL A 438 17.24 -0.88 28.70
C VAL A 438 17.51 -2.34 29.06
N GLY A 439 16.59 -3.23 28.71
CA GLY A 439 16.68 -4.65 29.02
C GLY A 439 15.47 -5.42 28.52
N GLU A 440 15.41 -6.69 28.90
CA GLU A 440 14.26 -7.57 28.68
C GLU A 440 13.85 -8.24 29.99
N ILE A 441 12.57 -8.59 30.10
CA ILE A 441 12.02 -9.15 31.32
C ILE A 441 10.86 -10.13 31.05
N PRO A 442 10.77 -11.26 31.77
CA PRO A 442 9.58 -12.09 31.73
C PRO A 442 8.39 -11.39 32.42
N LEU A 443 7.25 -11.36 31.74
CA LEU A 443 5.98 -10.89 32.27
C LEU A 443 4.95 -12.03 32.26
N GLU A 444 4.19 -12.16 33.35
CA GLU A 444 2.97 -12.95 33.41
C GLU A 444 1.78 -12.06 33.00
N ILE A 445 1.14 -12.40 31.89
CA ILE A 445 -0.03 -11.72 31.36
C ILE A 445 -1.25 -12.62 31.60
N ASN A 446 -2.19 -12.13 32.41
CA ASN A 446 -3.44 -12.80 32.70
C ASN A 446 -4.61 -12.03 32.09
N VAL A 447 -5.32 -12.71 31.19
CA VAL A 447 -6.53 -12.20 30.54
C VAL A 447 -7.72 -13.04 31.01
N ASN A 448 -8.59 -12.46 31.84
CA ASN A 448 -9.80 -13.12 32.34
C ASN A 448 -9.57 -14.54 32.93
N GLY A 449 -8.46 -14.74 33.65
CA GLY A 449 -8.10 -16.01 34.29
C GLY A 449 -7.16 -16.89 33.46
N ILE A 450 -6.93 -16.58 32.18
CA ILE A 450 -5.97 -17.29 31.33
C ILE A 450 -4.60 -16.65 31.52
N LYS A 451 -3.69 -17.38 32.17
CA LYS A 451 -2.31 -16.96 32.41
C LYS A 451 -1.41 -17.37 31.24
N THR A 452 -0.61 -16.42 30.76
CA THR A 452 0.38 -16.58 29.69
C THR A 452 1.68 -15.90 30.11
N THR A 453 2.79 -16.25 29.50
CA THR A 453 4.10 -15.62 29.78
C THR A 453 4.75 -15.12 28.50
N ILE A 454 5.46 -14.01 28.60
CA ILE A 454 6.20 -13.41 27.47
C ILE A 454 7.45 -12.71 27.96
N ILE A 455 8.51 -12.74 27.15
CA ILE A 455 9.70 -11.92 27.39
C ILE A 455 9.45 -10.58 26.70
N ALA A 456 9.25 -9.52 27.49
CA ALA A 456 9.00 -8.17 27.01
C ALA A 456 10.27 -7.33 27.04
N ASP A 457 10.46 -6.50 26.02
CA ASP A 457 11.52 -5.50 26.01
C ASP A 457 11.11 -4.28 26.83
N VAL A 458 12.06 -3.73 27.58
CA VAL A 458 11.85 -2.60 28.51
C VAL A 458 12.46 -1.35 27.91
N THR A 459 11.67 -0.28 27.81
CA THR A 459 12.10 0.98 27.21
C THR A 459 11.72 2.20 28.06
N THR A 460 12.45 3.30 27.89
CA THR A 460 12.22 4.59 28.57
C THR A 460 11.43 5.59 27.74
N ASN A 461 11.20 5.32 26.46
CA ASN A 461 10.54 6.23 25.54
C ASN A 461 9.40 5.53 24.79
N LEU A 462 8.30 5.24 25.50
CA LEU A 462 7.07 4.65 24.95
C LEU A 462 5.87 5.58 25.18
N VAL A 463 5.03 5.75 24.16
CA VAL A 463 3.80 6.57 24.23
C VAL A 463 2.74 5.97 25.18
N THR A 464 2.78 4.65 25.37
CA THR A 464 1.86 3.90 26.23
C THR A 464 2.65 3.09 27.26
N ASN A 465 1.99 2.61 28.31
CA ASN A 465 2.66 1.85 29.36
C ASN A 465 3.03 0.43 28.92
N LEU A 466 2.20 -0.20 28.08
CA LEU A 466 2.38 -1.59 27.64
C LEU A 466 1.80 -1.80 26.24
N ILE A 467 2.59 -2.40 25.36
CA ILE A 467 2.20 -2.85 24.02
C ILE A 467 2.34 -4.37 23.96
N LEU A 468 1.25 -5.08 23.70
CA LEU A 468 1.28 -6.50 23.36
C LEU A 468 1.42 -6.63 21.84
N GLY A 469 2.59 -7.10 21.41
CA GLY A 469 2.95 -7.22 20.01
C GLY A 469 2.56 -8.56 19.39
N SER A 470 2.93 -8.73 18.12
CA SER A 470 2.65 -9.94 17.33
C SER A 470 3.26 -11.21 17.93
N ASP A 471 4.37 -11.11 18.65
CA ASP A 471 4.98 -12.20 19.40
C ASP A 471 4.03 -12.82 20.43
N TRP A 472 3.35 -11.98 21.22
CA TRP A 472 2.35 -12.43 22.19
C TRP A 472 1.02 -12.79 21.53
N ILE A 473 0.55 -11.97 20.58
CA ILE A 473 -0.75 -12.18 19.91
C ILE A 473 -0.75 -13.52 19.16
N GLN A 474 0.30 -13.83 18.40
CA GLN A 474 0.37 -15.05 17.59
C GLN A 474 0.66 -16.29 18.44
N SER A 475 1.54 -16.20 19.43
CA SER A 475 1.84 -17.34 20.32
C SER A 475 0.61 -17.79 21.13
N ASN A 476 -0.31 -16.86 21.42
CA ASN A 476 -1.54 -17.14 22.15
C ASN A 476 -2.79 -17.24 21.25
N ASN A 477 -2.63 -17.32 19.93
CA ASN A 477 -3.73 -17.49 18.96
C ASN A 477 -4.87 -16.47 19.12
N VAL A 478 -4.52 -15.21 19.37
CA VAL A 478 -5.50 -14.15 19.66
C VAL A 478 -6.24 -13.75 18.39
N TYR A 479 -7.58 -13.72 18.49
CA TYR A 479 -8.46 -13.19 17.46
C TYR A 479 -8.81 -11.74 17.72
N ILE A 480 -8.67 -10.88 16.70
CA ILE A 480 -9.11 -9.49 16.77
C ILE A 480 -10.33 -9.33 15.86
N LEU A 481 -11.48 -9.12 16.48
CA LEU A 481 -12.76 -9.00 15.81
C LEU A 481 -13.30 -7.58 16.03
N THR A 482 -13.56 -6.85 14.96
CA THR A 482 -14.25 -5.55 15.04
C THR A 482 -15.76 -5.77 14.88
N PRO A 483 -16.59 -5.30 15.82
CA PRO A 483 -18.04 -5.53 15.77
C PRO A 483 -18.68 -4.76 14.61
N GLU A 484 -19.75 -5.31 14.03
CA GLU A 484 -20.61 -4.56 13.10
C GLU A 484 -21.26 -3.40 13.87
N GLN A 485 -20.97 -2.16 13.47
CA GLN A 485 -21.61 -0.95 14.02
C GLN A 485 -23.06 -0.81 13.57
#